data_AF-A0A1F4TJ19-F1
#
_entry.id   AF-A0A1F4TJ19-F1
#
_cell.length_a   1.000
_cell.length_b   1.000
_cell.length_c   1.000
_cell.angle_alpha   90.00
_cell.angle_beta   90.00
_cell.angle_gamma   90.00
#
_symmetry.space_group_name_H-M   'P 1'
#
loop_
_entity.id
_entity.type
_entity.pdbx_description
1 polymer ?
#
loop_
_entity_poly.entity_id
_entity_poly.type
_entity_poly.pdbx_seq_one_letter_code
_entity_poly.pdbx_strand_id
1 'polypeptide(L)'
;MTKKKDTQSLKKLISAREHKEKKCAEYLTLIPEELFHKKLLGDFNHKTEYRGNSGVVDFIAVGKVMDGATRHRALYLWELKSPQSYIFEQENKTRLIPSQSLVRAENQLLNYYYELSQNDYFRKKFKNLGDCNDIHLGGIIIGSKKTLIKRKKRVKEALDENAFEEACRIRDIFYKRENIVLYTWDDILELIEGRSKENVSEQGTQKDIPLKRARSTQIIKDK
;
A
#
# COMPACT_ATOMS: atom_id res chain seq x y z
N MET A 1 0.83 -23.07 5.65
CA MET A 1 1.96 -22.82 4.72
C MET A 1 3.13 -22.25 5.51
N THR A 2 4.37 -22.55 5.13
CA THR A 2 5.54 -22.03 5.86
C THR A 2 5.95 -20.67 5.29
N LYS A 3 6.19 -19.70 6.17
CA LYS A 3 6.53 -18.30 5.84
C LYS A 3 7.66 -18.13 4.81
N LYS A 4 8.62 -19.05 4.81
CA LYS A 4 9.72 -19.11 3.83
C LYS A 4 9.24 -19.41 2.40
N LYS A 5 8.21 -20.26 2.27
CA LYS A 5 7.57 -20.57 0.99
C LYS A 5 6.77 -19.37 0.47
N ASP A 6 6.16 -18.61 1.38
CA ASP A 6 5.31 -17.47 1.03
C ASP A 6 6.16 -16.30 0.50
N THR A 7 7.24 -15.93 1.22
CA THR A 7 8.19 -14.89 0.77
C THR A 7 8.85 -15.23 -0.56
N GLN A 8 9.26 -16.48 -0.78
CA GLN A 8 9.85 -16.91 -2.06
C GLN A 8 8.82 -16.84 -3.19
N SER A 9 7.55 -17.14 -2.91
CA SER A 9 6.48 -17.08 -3.90
C SER A 9 6.14 -15.63 -4.28
N LEU A 10 6.06 -14.71 -3.31
CA LEU A 10 5.88 -13.29 -3.59
C LEU A 10 7.06 -12.70 -4.39
N LYS A 11 8.31 -13.03 -4.03
CA LYS A 11 9.51 -12.63 -4.81
C LYS A 11 9.41 -13.04 -6.28
N LYS A 12 8.92 -14.25 -6.54
CA LYS A 12 8.70 -14.75 -7.92
C LYS A 12 7.64 -13.93 -8.65
N LEU A 13 6.56 -13.54 -7.98
CA LEU A 13 5.51 -12.72 -8.57
C LEU A 13 6.00 -11.29 -8.89
N ILE A 14 6.75 -10.67 -7.99
CA ILE A 14 7.36 -9.34 -8.19
C ILE A 14 8.30 -9.36 -9.40
N SER A 15 9.09 -10.43 -9.54
CA SER A 15 10.06 -10.58 -10.63
C SER A 15 9.46 -11.10 -11.93
N ALA A 16 8.18 -11.48 -11.95
CA ALA A 16 7.53 -11.98 -13.16
C ALA A 16 7.36 -10.86 -14.20
N ARG A 17 7.21 -11.25 -15.47
CA ARG A 17 6.85 -10.32 -16.55
C ARG A 17 5.34 -10.09 -16.67
N GLU A 18 4.55 -10.96 -16.06
CA GLU A 18 3.10 -10.97 -16.15
C GLU A 18 2.48 -10.18 -14.99
N HIS A 19 1.44 -9.40 -15.30
CA HIS A 19 0.63 -8.69 -14.31
C HIS A 19 -0.13 -9.70 -13.44
N LYS A 20 0.30 -9.87 -12.18
CA LYS A 20 -0.26 -10.84 -11.22
C LYS A 20 -0.76 -10.19 -9.92
N GLU A 21 -1.30 -8.98 -10.03
CA GLU A 21 -1.85 -8.16 -8.94
C GLU A 21 -2.71 -8.97 -7.96
N LYS A 22 -3.68 -9.71 -8.51
CA LYS A 22 -4.59 -10.55 -7.74
C LYS A 22 -3.87 -11.60 -6.89
N LYS A 23 -2.84 -12.25 -7.44
CA LYS A 23 -2.05 -13.25 -6.70
C LYS A 23 -1.18 -12.59 -5.63
N CYS A 24 -0.69 -11.38 -5.88
CA CYS A 24 0.07 -10.62 -4.89
C CYS A 24 -0.82 -10.17 -3.71
N ALA A 25 -2.10 -9.86 -3.97
CA ALA A 25 -3.06 -9.45 -2.93
C ALA A 25 -3.23 -10.49 -1.80
N GLU A 26 -3.09 -11.78 -2.10
CA GLU A 26 -3.19 -12.87 -1.12
C GLU A 26 -2.14 -12.74 0.01
N TYR A 27 -0.99 -12.14 -0.28
CA TYR A 27 0.11 -11.97 0.69
C TYR A 27 -0.12 -10.84 1.68
N LEU A 28 -1.07 -9.93 1.42
CA LEU A 28 -1.41 -8.84 2.35
C LEU A 28 -1.99 -9.39 3.66
N THR A 29 -2.57 -10.58 3.63
CA THR A 29 -3.09 -11.28 4.82
C THR A 29 -1.99 -11.66 5.82
N LEU A 30 -0.72 -11.62 5.42
CA LEU A 30 0.43 -11.92 6.27
C LEU A 30 0.95 -10.71 7.07
N ILE A 31 0.43 -9.50 6.78
CA ILE A 31 0.84 -8.23 7.42
C ILE A 31 -0.39 -7.41 7.85
N PRO A 32 -1.40 -8.00 8.53
CA PRO A 32 -2.68 -7.34 8.72
C PRO A 32 -2.56 -6.01 9.49
N GLU A 33 -1.65 -5.89 10.45
CA GLU A 33 -1.43 -4.68 11.25
C GLU A 33 -0.85 -3.51 10.44
N GLU A 34 -0.15 -3.79 9.33
CA GLU A 34 0.40 -2.75 8.45
C GLU A 34 -0.66 -2.17 7.50
N LEU A 35 -1.83 -2.82 7.41
CA LEU A 35 -2.94 -2.40 6.56
C LEU A 35 -3.86 -1.38 7.22
N PHE A 36 -3.60 -1.02 8.49
CA PHE A 36 -4.39 -0.08 9.28
C PHE A 36 -3.50 1.05 9.80
N HIS A 37 -3.99 2.28 9.73
CA HIS A 37 -3.30 3.43 10.36
C HIS A 37 -3.42 3.44 11.89
N LYS A 38 -4.34 2.63 12.42
CA LYS A 38 -4.63 2.49 13.85
C LYS A 38 -4.23 1.10 14.32
N LYS A 39 -3.93 0.96 15.61
CA LYS A 39 -3.54 -0.33 16.20
C LYS A 39 -4.67 -1.36 16.08
N LEU A 40 -4.39 -2.47 15.37
CA LEU A 40 -5.29 -3.60 15.25
C LEU A 40 -5.32 -4.43 16.55
N LEU A 41 -6.51 -4.86 16.98
CA LEU A 41 -6.73 -5.56 18.26
C LEU A 41 -6.97 -7.07 18.13
N GLY A 42 -6.74 -7.65 16.95
CA GLY A 42 -6.81 -9.09 16.72
C GLY A 42 -7.66 -9.46 15.50
N ASP A 43 -8.96 -9.18 15.54
CA ASP A 43 -9.86 -9.52 14.45
C ASP A 43 -9.43 -8.87 13.13
N PHE A 44 -8.90 -9.67 12.22
CA PHE A 44 -8.64 -9.29 10.84
C PHE A 44 -9.57 -10.07 9.91
N ASN A 45 -10.35 -9.34 9.12
CA ASN A 45 -11.10 -9.87 8.01
C ASN A 45 -10.69 -9.08 6.77
N HIS A 46 -10.78 -9.71 5.61
CA HIS A 46 -10.54 -9.00 4.37
C HIS A 46 -11.50 -9.45 3.29
N LYS A 47 -11.59 -8.65 2.23
CA LYS A 47 -12.27 -9.00 0.99
C LYS A 47 -11.47 -8.49 -0.19
N THR A 48 -11.28 -9.35 -1.17
CA THR A 48 -10.69 -9.00 -2.46
C THR A 48 -11.78 -8.77 -3.49
N GLU A 49 -11.50 -7.91 -4.48
CA GLU A 49 -12.37 -7.67 -5.63
C GLU A 49 -13.82 -7.32 -5.25
N TYR A 50 -13.99 -6.39 -4.30
CA TYR A 50 -15.32 -5.93 -3.93
C TYR A 50 -15.91 -5.04 -5.03
N ARG A 51 -16.94 -5.54 -5.71
CA ARG A 51 -17.66 -4.78 -6.75
C ARG A 51 -18.64 -3.78 -6.12
N GLY A 52 -18.37 -2.49 -6.35
CA GLY A 52 -19.28 -1.37 -6.13
C GLY A 52 -19.72 -0.72 -7.45
N ASN A 53 -20.39 0.42 -7.36
CA ASN A 53 -20.86 1.20 -8.50
C ASN A 53 -19.73 1.99 -9.17
N SER A 54 -18.75 2.45 -8.39
CA SER A 54 -17.58 3.18 -8.88
C SER A 54 -16.49 2.26 -9.42
N GLY A 55 -16.64 0.94 -9.29
CA GLY A 55 -15.72 -0.05 -9.84
C GLY A 55 -15.49 -1.23 -8.89
N VAL A 56 -14.31 -1.84 -8.98
CA VAL A 56 -13.92 -2.98 -8.15
C VAL A 56 -12.81 -2.52 -7.20
N VAL A 57 -13.06 -2.59 -5.89
CA VAL A 57 -12.01 -2.36 -4.90
C VAL A 57 -11.13 -3.60 -4.83
N ASP A 58 -9.83 -3.41 -5.05
CA ASP A 58 -8.89 -4.53 -5.10
C ASP A 58 -8.79 -5.25 -3.77
N PHE A 59 -8.66 -4.50 -2.67
CA PHE A 59 -8.54 -5.07 -1.34
C PHE A 59 -9.21 -4.21 -0.26
N ILE A 60 -9.98 -4.86 0.60
CA ILE A 60 -10.64 -4.27 1.76
C ILE A 60 -10.12 -4.97 3.00
N ALA A 61 -9.51 -4.23 3.92
CA ALA A 61 -9.13 -4.70 5.24
C ALA A 61 -10.18 -4.27 6.27
N VAL A 62 -10.66 -5.17 7.12
CA VAL A 62 -11.65 -4.88 8.15
C VAL A 62 -11.20 -5.45 9.48
N GLY A 63 -11.18 -4.62 10.51
CA GLY A 63 -10.71 -5.07 11.81
C GLY A 63 -11.17 -4.20 12.96
N LYS A 64 -10.99 -4.71 14.18
CA LYS A 64 -11.22 -3.93 15.40
C LYS A 64 -9.95 -3.15 15.70
N VAL A 65 -10.05 -1.84 15.78
CA VAL A 65 -8.92 -0.94 16.01
C VAL A 65 -9.06 -0.17 17.32
N MET A 66 -7.93 0.33 17.81
CA MET A 66 -7.84 1.23 18.94
C MET A 66 -7.51 2.64 18.46
N ASP A 67 -8.31 3.61 18.89
CA ASP A 67 -8.13 5.04 18.61
C ASP A 67 -8.18 5.80 19.94
N GLY A 68 -7.00 6.15 20.46
CA GLY A 68 -6.86 6.53 21.86
C GLY A 68 -7.39 5.44 22.79
N ALA A 69 -8.39 5.77 23.62
CA ALA A 69 -9.05 4.80 24.51
C ALA A 69 -10.25 4.08 23.86
N THR A 70 -10.67 4.51 22.67
CA THR A 70 -11.89 4.01 22.01
C THR A 70 -11.60 2.79 21.16
N ARG A 71 -12.47 1.79 21.24
CA ARG A 71 -12.41 0.57 20.42
C ARG A 71 -13.58 0.56 19.45
N HIS A 72 -13.31 0.56 18.16
CA HIS A 72 -14.34 0.48 17.12
C HIS A 72 -13.89 -0.43 15.98
N ARG A 73 -14.82 -0.77 15.08
CA ARG A 73 -14.50 -1.51 13.87
C ARG A 73 -14.18 -0.51 12.79
N ALA A 74 -13.07 -0.70 12.09
CA ALA A 74 -12.67 0.14 10.98
C ALA A 74 -12.47 -0.69 9.72
N LEU A 75 -12.64 -0.03 8.57
CA LEU A 75 -12.44 -0.59 7.25
C LEU A 75 -11.45 0.29 6.48
N TYR A 76 -10.42 -0.33 5.91
CA TYR A 76 -9.41 0.34 5.10
C TYR A 76 -9.47 -0.15 3.65
N LEU A 77 -9.59 0.79 2.73
CA LEU A 77 -9.61 0.55 1.29
C LEU A 77 -8.19 0.61 0.73
N TRP A 78 -7.83 -0.37 -0.10
CA TRP A 78 -6.52 -0.47 -0.72
C TRP A 78 -6.66 -0.70 -2.22
N GLU A 79 -5.92 0.08 -2.99
CA GLU A 79 -5.81 -0.08 -4.45
C GLU A 79 -4.48 -0.74 -4.80
N LEU A 80 -4.53 -1.78 -5.64
CA LEU A 80 -3.39 -2.62 -5.95
C LEU A 80 -3.06 -2.52 -7.44
N LYS A 81 -1.81 -2.23 -7.76
CA LYS A 81 -1.28 -2.22 -9.13
C LYS A 81 -0.08 -3.13 -9.23
N SER A 82 0.21 -3.55 -10.44
CA SER A 82 1.20 -4.58 -10.72
C SER A 82 2.58 -4.20 -10.18
N PRO A 83 3.40 -5.16 -9.71
CA PRO A 83 4.81 -4.90 -9.42
C PRO A 83 5.61 -4.40 -10.62
N GLN A 84 5.10 -4.62 -11.84
CA GLN A 84 5.72 -4.12 -13.09
C GLN A 84 5.25 -2.72 -13.46
N SER A 85 4.26 -2.15 -12.76
CA SER A 85 3.80 -0.79 -13.01
C SER A 85 4.84 0.21 -12.54
N TYR A 86 5.01 1.28 -13.32
CA TYR A 86 5.86 2.39 -12.91
C TYR A 86 5.14 3.33 -11.96
N ILE A 87 5.84 3.88 -10.98
CA ILE A 87 5.26 4.85 -10.03
C ILE A 87 5.32 6.27 -10.61
N PHE A 88 6.49 6.67 -11.09
CA PHE A 88 6.72 7.95 -11.74
C PHE A 88 7.25 7.79 -13.17
N GLU A 89 7.14 8.84 -13.97
CA GLU A 89 7.81 8.98 -15.25
C GLU A 89 8.79 10.16 -15.21
N GLN A 90 9.97 9.97 -15.82
CA GLN A 90 10.92 11.06 -15.98
C GLN A 90 10.41 12.06 -17.02
N GLU A 91 10.26 13.32 -16.62
CA GLU A 91 9.94 14.41 -17.54
C GLU A 91 11.23 15.07 -18.06
N ASN A 92 12.16 15.37 -17.15
CA ASN A 92 13.47 15.93 -17.48
C ASN A 92 14.52 15.48 -16.44
N LYS A 93 15.69 16.13 -16.39
CA LYS A 93 16.78 15.78 -15.47
C LYS A 93 16.38 15.81 -14.00
N THR A 94 15.59 16.80 -13.58
CA THR A 94 15.29 17.09 -12.17
C THR A 94 13.83 16.88 -11.80
N ARG A 95 12.96 16.64 -12.78
CA ARG A 95 11.52 16.50 -12.56
C ARG A 95 11.01 15.12 -12.95
N LEU A 96 10.30 14.52 -11.99
CA LEU A 96 9.44 13.37 -12.20
C LEU A 96 7.98 13.81 -12.15
N ILE A 97 7.14 13.09 -12.87
CA ILE A 97 5.68 13.23 -12.81
C ILE A 97 5.05 11.89 -12.42
N PRO A 98 3.92 11.87 -11.70
CA PRO A 98 3.17 10.64 -11.43
C PRO A 98 2.89 9.87 -12.72
N SER A 99 3.03 8.55 -12.68
CA SER A 99 2.64 7.72 -13.82
C SER A 99 1.13 7.73 -14.00
N GLN A 100 0.67 7.42 -15.21
CA GLN A 100 -0.76 7.27 -15.47
C GLN A 100 -1.40 6.18 -14.58
N SER A 101 -0.63 5.15 -14.23
CA SER A 101 -1.08 4.08 -13.33
C SER A 101 -1.27 4.57 -11.90
N LEU A 102 -0.35 5.41 -11.39
CA LEU A 102 -0.48 6.00 -10.06
C LEU A 102 -1.67 6.96 -9.99
N VAL A 103 -1.79 7.89 -10.96
CA VAL A 103 -2.92 8.84 -11.00
C VAL A 103 -4.26 8.13 -11.07
N ARG A 104 -4.35 7.03 -11.85
CA ARG A 104 -5.58 6.21 -11.90
C ARG A 104 -5.85 5.53 -10.57
N ALA A 105 -4.84 4.95 -9.94
CA ALA A 105 -5.00 4.30 -8.65
C ALA A 105 -5.51 5.27 -7.56
N GLU A 106 -4.95 6.49 -7.51
CA GLU A 106 -5.38 7.54 -6.58
C GLU A 106 -6.84 7.93 -6.81
N ASN A 107 -7.20 8.18 -8.07
CA ASN A 107 -8.58 8.53 -8.42
C ASN A 107 -9.56 7.37 -8.15
N GLN A 108 -9.19 6.13 -8.44
CA GLN A 108 -10.02 4.96 -8.14
C GLN A 108 -10.28 4.85 -6.64
N LEU A 109 -9.22 4.93 -5.83
CA LEU A 109 -9.31 4.81 -4.39
C LEU A 109 -10.19 5.91 -3.76
N LEU A 110 -10.07 7.15 -4.21
CA LEU A 110 -10.93 8.26 -3.77
C LEU A 110 -12.40 8.03 -4.13
N ASN A 111 -12.69 7.56 -5.34
CA ASN A 111 -14.06 7.25 -5.77
C ASN A 111 -14.66 6.10 -4.97
N TYR A 112 -13.89 5.05 -4.68
CA TYR A 112 -14.34 3.95 -3.83
C TYR A 112 -14.65 4.43 -2.41
N TYR A 113 -13.79 5.25 -1.84
CA TYR A 113 -14.03 5.83 -0.52
C TYR A 113 -15.30 6.68 -0.49
N TYR A 114 -15.47 7.58 -1.47
CA TYR A 114 -16.66 8.42 -1.56
C TYR A 114 -17.94 7.57 -1.68
N GLU A 115 -17.96 6.60 -2.60
CA GLU A 115 -19.12 5.72 -2.78
C GLU A 115 -19.45 4.93 -1.50
N LEU A 116 -18.46 4.25 -0.93
CA LEU A 116 -18.68 3.30 0.14
C LEU A 116 -18.97 3.98 1.49
N SER A 117 -18.37 5.16 1.74
CA SER A 117 -18.66 5.95 2.94
C SER A 117 -20.11 6.41 2.98
N GLN A 118 -20.70 6.76 1.83
CA GLN A 118 -22.09 7.20 1.71
C GLN A 118 -23.10 6.04 1.62
N ASN A 119 -22.64 4.79 1.51
CA ASN A 119 -23.52 3.64 1.29
C ASN A 119 -23.90 2.93 2.59
N ASP A 120 -25.08 3.26 3.14
CA ASP A 120 -25.61 2.66 4.37
C ASP A 120 -25.74 1.13 4.31
N TYR A 121 -26.16 0.59 3.17
CA TYR A 121 -26.31 -0.84 2.98
C TYR A 121 -24.94 -1.55 3.04
N PHE A 122 -23.92 -0.96 2.42
CA PHE A 122 -22.55 -1.44 2.51
C PHE A 122 -22.06 -1.46 3.97
N ARG A 123 -22.25 -0.35 4.71
CA ARG A 123 -21.83 -0.25 6.12
C ARG A 123 -22.49 -1.32 7.00
N LYS A 124 -23.78 -1.58 6.80
CA LYS A 124 -24.51 -2.65 7.49
C LYS A 124 -23.97 -4.04 7.12
N LYS A 125 -23.66 -4.29 5.84
CA LYS A 125 -23.14 -5.57 5.34
C LYS A 125 -21.77 -5.94 5.94
N PHE A 126 -20.91 -4.97 6.21
CA PHE A 126 -19.56 -5.20 6.76
C PHE A 126 -19.51 -5.20 8.30
N LYS A 127 -20.35 -6.04 8.92
CA LYS A 127 -20.36 -6.30 10.39
C LYS A 127 -20.58 -5.04 11.23
N ASN A 128 -21.55 -4.20 10.83
CA ASN A 128 -21.98 -2.99 11.53
C ASN A 128 -20.85 -1.96 11.71
N LEU A 129 -20.30 -1.46 10.60
CA LEU A 129 -19.59 -0.17 10.65
C LEU A 129 -20.60 0.87 11.15
N GLY A 130 -20.27 1.52 12.27
CA GLY A 130 -21.22 2.36 13.02
C GLY A 130 -21.43 3.70 12.34
N ASP A 131 -20.38 4.22 11.69
CA ASP A 131 -20.34 5.54 11.08
C ASP A 131 -19.65 5.50 9.70
N CYS A 132 -19.92 6.48 8.84
CA CYS A 132 -19.14 6.68 7.61
C CYS A 132 -17.66 6.97 7.92
N ASN A 133 -17.37 7.54 9.08
CA ASN A 133 -16.02 7.78 9.60
C ASN A 133 -15.25 6.49 9.96
N ASP A 134 -15.90 5.33 10.03
CA ASP A 134 -15.23 4.03 10.24
C ASP A 134 -14.62 3.47 8.94
N ILE A 135 -14.89 4.11 7.80
CA ILE A 135 -14.29 3.78 6.50
C ILE A 135 -13.11 4.73 6.30
N HIS A 136 -11.98 4.18 5.90
CA HIS A 136 -10.73 4.92 5.74
C HIS A 136 -10.04 4.55 4.43
N LEU A 137 -9.26 5.49 3.93
CA LEU A 137 -8.29 5.26 2.89
C LEU A 137 -7.06 4.59 3.51
N GLY A 138 -6.75 3.37 3.06
CA GLY A 138 -5.51 2.69 3.41
C GLY A 138 -4.37 3.27 2.60
N GLY A 139 -4.28 2.87 1.34
CA GLY A 139 -3.20 3.29 0.48
C GLY A 139 -3.20 2.60 -0.88
N ILE A 140 -2.07 2.76 -1.56
CA ILE A 140 -1.82 2.19 -2.87
C ILE A 140 -0.58 1.32 -2.79
N ILE A 141 -0.67 0.10 -3.32
CA ILE A 141 0.48 -0.81 -3.48
C ILE A 141 0.77 -0.93 -4.97
N ILE A 142 1.91 -0.40 -5.43
CA ILE A 142 2.23 -0.29 -6.85
C ILE A 142 3.72 -0.46 -7.09
N GLY A 143 4.06 -1.20 -8.15
CA GLY A 143 5.42 -1.28 -8.65
C GLY A 143 6.37 -2.03 -7.72
N SER A 144 7.65 -1.89 -8.02
CA SER A 144 8.78 -2.51 -7.33
C SER A 144 9.96 -1.53 -7.31
N LYS A 145 11.02 -1.86 -6.57
CA LYS A 145 12.29 -1.12 -6.60
C LYS A 145 12.88 -1.00 -8.02
N LYS A 146 12.53 -1.92 -8.93
CA LYS A 146 12.96 -1.90 -10.33
C LYS A 146 12.08 -1.04 -11.23
N THR A 147 10.87 -0.70 -10.77
CA THR A 147 9.89 0.08 -11.55
C THR A 147 9.49 1.37 -10.85
N LEU A 148 10.36 1.94 -10.02
CA LEU A 148 10.09 3.23 -9.40
C LEU A 148 9.85 4.32 -10.46
N ILE A 149 10.66 4.32 -11.52
CA ILE A 149 10.70 5.42 -12.49
C ILE A 149 10.79 4.87 -13.91
N LYS A 150 9.87 5.28 -14.77
CA LYS A 150 9.93 5.05 -16.20
C LYS A 150 10.76 6.13 -16.87
N ARG A 151 11.91 5.75 -17.44
CA ARG A 151 12.73 6.66 -18.25
C ARG A 151 12.13 6.80 -19.66
N LYS A 152 11.90 8.03 -20.10
CA LYS A 152 11.46 8.31 -21.48
C LYS A 152 12.67 8.26 -22.41
N LYS A 153 12.57 7.52 -23.53
CA LYS A 153 13.66 7.39 -24.52
C LYS A 153 14.24 8.72 -25.02
N ARG A 154 13.46 9.79 -24.97
CA ARG A 154 13.84 11.13 -25.45
C ARG A 154 14.67 11.92 -24.43
N VAL A 155 14.64 11.53 -23.15
CA VAL A 155 15.42 12.18 -22.10
C VAL A 155 16.77 11.46 -22.04
N LYS A 156 17.84 12.17 -22.41
CA LYS A 156 19.20 11.60 -22.44
C LYS A 156 19.94 11.87 -21.13
N GLU A 157 19.48 12.86 -20.38
CA GLU A 157 20.06 13.30 -19.13
C GLU A 157 19.85 12.25 -18.03
N ALA A 158 20.93 11.97 -17.30
CA ALA A 158 20.85 11.19 -16.08
C ALA A 158 19.93 11.89 -15.07
N LEU A 159 18.99 11.14 -14.51
CA LEU A 159 18.08 11.65 -13.48
C LEU A 159 18.88 12.07 -12.24
N ASP A 160 18.51 13.22 -11.67
CA ASP A 160 19.02 13.66 -10.36
C ASP A 160 18.72 12.62 -9.27
N GLU A 161 19.70 12.33 -8.43
CA GLU A 161 19.61 11.32 -7.36
C GLU A 161 18.46 11.62 -6.38
N ASN A 162 18.10 12.89 -6.19
CA ASN A 162 17.06 13.34 -5.25
C ASN A 162 15.67 13.49 -5.90
N ALA A 163 15.55 13.38 -7.22
CA ALA A 163 14.30 13.67 -7.93
C ALA A 163 13.15 12.73 -7.49
N PHE A 164 13.47 11.49 -7.10
CA PHE A 164 12.50 10.53 -6.59
C PHE A 164 11.94 10.94 -5.23
N GLU A 165 12.81 11.27 -4.27
CA GLU A 165 12.42 11.67 -2.93
C GLU A 165 11.58 12.95 -2.97
N GLU A 166 11.98 13.91 -3.81
CA GLU A 166 11.24 15.15 -4.00
C GLU A 166 9.85 14.91 -4.61
N ALA A 167 9.73 14.01 -5.60
CA ALA A 167 8.43 13.66 -6.17
C ALA A 167 7.49 13.00 -5.16
N CYS A 168 8.01 12.11 -4.32
CA CYS A 168 7.27 11.52 -3.21
C CYS A 168 6.84 12.60 -2.20
N ARG A 169 7.74 13.52 -1.82
CA ARG A 169 7.44 14.62 -0.90
C ARG A 169 6.34 15.52 -1.44
N ILE A 170 6.41 15.88 -2.73
CA ILE A 170 5.38 16.69 -3.39
C ILE A 170 4.04 15.97 -3.38
N ARG A 171 4.00 14.69 -3.76
CA ARG A 171 2.78 13.87 -3.70
C ARG A 171 2.19 13.87 -2.29
N ASP A 172 3.02 13.64 -1.28
CA ASP A 172 2.57 13.58 0.10
C ASP A 172 1.96 14.90 0.56
N ILE A 173 2.43 16.07 0.08
CA ILE A 173 1.78 17.35 0.39
C ILE A 173 0.30 17.35 -0.02
N PHE A 174 -0.04 16.74 -1.17
CA PHE A 174 -1.41 16.68 -1.67
C PHE A 174 -2.29 15.64 -0.96
N TYR A 175 -1.72 14.53 -0.51
CA TYR A 175 -2.48 13.40 0.08
C TYR A 175 -2.28 13.19 1.58
N LYS A 176 -1.53 14.08 2.24
CA LYS A 176 -1.23 13.99 3.68
C LYS A 176 -2.48 13.97 4.55
N ARG A 177 -3.51 14.72 4.17
CA ARG A 177 -4.75 14.85 4.95
C ARG A 177 -5.54 13.54 4.97
N GLU A 178 -5.54 12.86 3.83
CA GLU A 178 -6.26 11.60 3.59
C GLU A 178 -5.45 10.38 4.08
N ASN A 179 -4.19 10.59 4.45
CA ASN A 179 -3.24 9.57 4.90
C ASN A 179 -3.12 8.38 3.91
N ILE A 180 -3.17 8.67 2.60
CA ILE A 180 -3.02 7.64 1.56
C ILE A 180 -1.55 7.25 1.48
N VAL A 181 -1.21 6.10 2.08
CA VAL A 181 0.16 5.59 2.03
C VAL A 181 0.47 5.00 0.66
N LEU A 182 1.73 5.04 0.27
CA LEU A 182 2.23 4.47 -0.99
C LEU A 182 3.28 3.42 -0.66
N TYR A 183 3.02 2.18 -1.04
CA TYR A 183 3.96 1.07 -0.91
C TYR A 183 4.31 0.48 -2.28
N THR A 184 5.53 -0.05 -2.38
CA THR A 184 5.92 -0.99 -3.42
C THR A 184 5.68 -2.42 -2.95
N TRP A 185 5.63 -3.37 -3.89
CA TRP A 185 5.57 -4.78 -3.50
C TRP A 185 6.83 -5.27 -2.80
N ASP A 186 7.98 -4.61 -2.99
CA ASP A 186 9.19 -4.88 -2.22
C ASP A 186 9.03 -4.45 -0.76
N ASP A 187 8.33 -3.33 -0.47
CA ASP A 187 8.04 -2.91 0.91
C ASP A 187 7.15 -3.94 1.61
N ILE A 188 6.12 -4.44 0.91
CA ILE A 188 5.25 -5.52 1.41
C ILE A 188 6.07 -6.78 1.73
N LEU A 189 6.97 -7.15 0.84
CA LEU A 189 7.86 -8.30 1.04
C LEU A 189 8.77 -8.10 2.27
N GLU A 190 9.34 -6.91 2.44
CA GLU A 190 10.18 -6.57 3.59
C GLU A 190 9.40 -6.63 4.91
N LEU A 191 8.15 -6.18 4.93
CA LEU A 191 7.27 -6.27 6.12
C LEU A 191 6.99 -7.74 6.50
N ILE A 192 6.72 -8.60 5.50
CA ILE A 192 6.55 -10.04 5.72
C ILE A 192 7.84 -10.66 6.28
N GLU A 193 9.00 -10.31 5.71
CA GLU A 193 10.30 -10.79 6.14
C GLU A 193 10.69 -10.30 7.55
N GLY A 194 10.45 -9.02 7.86
CA GLY A 194 10.78 -8.37 9.13
C GLY A 194 10.13 -9.06 10.33
N ARG A 195 8.85 -9.41 10.21
CA ARG A 195 8.14 -10.21 11.21
C ARG A 195 8.74 -11.60 11.44
N SER A 196 9.55 -12.11 10.51
CA SER A 196 10.19 -13.42 10.67
C SER A 196 11.34 -13.36 11.66
N LYS A 197 11.91 -12.17 11.83
CA LYS A 197 13.03 -11.93 12.74
C LYS A 197 12.53 -11.63 14.15
N GLU A 198 11.45 -10.87 14.30
CA GLU A 198 10.86 -10.53 15.60
C GLU A 198 10.29 -11.77 16.32
N ASN A 199 9.65 -12.70 15.58
CA ASN A 199 9.15 -13.95 16.16
C ASN A 199 10.25 -14.94 16.62
N VAL A 200 11.54 -14.65 16.34
CA VAL A 200 12.68 -15.44 16.86
C VAL A 200 13.29 -14.76 18.10
N SER A 201 12.98 -13.49 18.36
CA SER A 201 13.59 -12.70 19.42
C SER A 201 12.67 -12.30 20.58
N GLU A 202 11.37 -12.60 20.54
CA GLU A 202 10.46 -12.25 21.64
C GLU A 202 10.43 -13.31 22.76
N GLN A 203 11.55 -13.39 23.49
CA GLN A 203 11.50 -13.34 24.95
C GLN A 203 12.06 -11.96 25.35
N GLY A 204 11.18 -11.03 25.70
CA GLY A 204 11.57 -9.82 26.44
C GLY A 204 11.26 -8.49 25.76
N THR A 205 10.42 -7.73 26.46
CA THR A 205 10.26 -6.26 26.40
C THR A 205 9.58 -5.63 25.19
N GLN A 206 8.29 -5.38 25.41
CA GLN A 206 7.42 -4.40 24.78
C GLN A 206 8.14 -3.08 24.49
N LYS A 207 8.25 -2.70 23.21
CA LYS A 207 8.69 -1.37 22.78
C LYS A 207 7.61 -0.74 21.90
N ASP A 208 7.34 0.54 22.17
CA ASP A 208 6.50 1.39 21.34
C ASP A 208 7.02 1.42 19.90
N ILE A 209 6.13 1.12 18.95
CA ILE A 209 6.45 1.09 17.53
C ILE A 209 6.34 2.52 16.99
N PRO A 210 7.42 3.15 16.51
CA PRO A 210 7.31 4.37 15.74
C PRO A 210 6.78 4.02 14.35
N LEU A 211 5.73 4.72 13.88
CA LEU A 211 5.36 4.71 12.46
C LEU A 211 6.58 5.10 11.63
N LYS A 212 7.24 4.12 11.02
CA LYS A 212 8.32 4.35 10.07
C LYS A 212 7.71 4.91 8.80
N ARG A 213 7.85 6.21 8.59
CA ARG A 213 7.78 6.81 7.24
C ARG A 213 8.78 6.09 6.35
N ALA A 214 8.38 5.85 5.10
CA ALA A 214 9.17 5.20 4.06
C ALA A 214 10.63 5.67 4.13
N ARG A 215 11.54 4.73 4.35
CA ARG A 215 12.98 5.03 4.35
C ARG A 215 13.40 5.39 2.93
N SER A 216 14.13 6.49 2.80
CA SER A 216 14.96 6.85 1.65
C SER A 216 15.64 5.62 1.05
N THR A 217 15.21 5.23 -0.14
CA THR A 217 15.80 4.13 -0.90
C THR A 217 17.08 4.65 -1.55
N GLN A 218 18.26 4.18 -1.11
CA GLN A 218 19.51 4.39 -1.86
C GLN A 218 19.33 3.80 -3.26
N ILE A 219 19.26 4.67 -4.27
CA ILE A 219 19.15 4.29 -5.67
C ILE A 219 20.46 3.60 -6.05
N ILE A 220 20.33 2.34 -6.49
CA ILE A 220 21.41 1.49 -6.97
C ILE A 220 22.12 2.20 -8.13
N LYS A 221 23.42 2.43 -7.99
CA LYS A 221 24.31 2.87 -9.06
C LYS A 221 24.54 1.70 -10.01
N ASP A 222 23.81 1.65 -11.11
CA ASP A 222 24.20 0.80 -12.24
C ASP A 222 25.37 1.49 -12.97
N LYS A 223 26.53 0.82 -12.93
CA LYS A 223 27.70 1.09 -13.80
C LYS A 223 27.53 0.36 -15.12
#